data_AF-A0A7K3FUP7-F1
#
_entry.id   AF-A0A7K3FUP7-F1
#
_cell.length_a   1.000
_cell.length_b   1.000
_cell.length_c   1.000
_cell.angle_alpha   90.00
_cell.angle_beta   90.00
_cell.angle_gamma   90.00
#
_symmetry.space_group_name_H-M   'P 1'
#
loop_
_entity.id
_entity.type
_entity.pdbx_description
1 polymer ?
#
loop_
_entity_poly.entity_id
_entity_poly.type
_entity_poly.pdbx_seq_one_letter_code
_entity_poly.pdbx_strand_id
1 'polypeptide(L)'
;MNVWIAIALTVAGCYLVKLAGLLVPAGALERPLVQRLAALLPVALLAALTAQQTFSTGGDLVLDARAAGLAAAAVALVLRAPFLVVVGAAVAVTAGARALGW
;
A
#
# COMPACT_ATOMS: atom_id res chain seq x y z
N MET A 1 2.68 -25.31 -17.71
CA MET A 1 2.26 -24.49 -18.88
C MET A 1 1.50 -23.24 -18.45
N ASN A 2 0.43 -23.33 -17.63
CA ASN A 2 -0.37 -22.17 -17.19
C ASN A 2 0.42 -21.05 -16.50
N VAL A 3 1.42 -21.37 -15.66
CA VAL A 3 2.25 -20.34 -14.99
C VAL A 3 3.03 -19.50 -16.02
N TRP A 4 3.61 -20.15 -17.04
CA TRP A 4 4.32 -19.46 -18.12
C TRP A 4 3.39 -18.56 -18.95
N ILE A 5 2.15 -19.01 -19.20
CA ILE A 5 1.13 -18.20 -19.85
C ILE A 5 0.74 -17.00 -18.99
N ALA A 6 0.54 -17.19 -17.67
CA ALA A 6 0.22 -16.11 -16.75
C ALA A 6 1.34 -15.06 -16.71
N ILE A 7 2.60 -15.49 -16.61
CA ILE A 7 3.77 -14.59 -16.65
C ILE A 7 3.82 -13.82 -17.97
N ALA A 8 3.70 -14.50 -19.12
CA ALA A 8 3.71 -13.85 -20.43
C ALA A 8 2.58 -12.81 -20.55
N LEU A 9 1.39 -13.14 -20.05
CA LEU A 9 0.24 -12.24 -20.01
C LEU A 9 0.52 -11.03 -19.10
N THR A 10 1.10 -11.22 -17.93
CA THR A 10 1.47 -10.11 -17.02
C THR A 10 2.50 -9.19 -17.67
N VAL A 11 3.54 -9.74 -18.31
CA VAL A 11 4.56 -8.97 -19.02
C VAL A 11 3.92 -8.15 -20.15
N ALA A 12 3.10 -8.78 -20.99
CA ALA A 12 2.40 -8.11 -22.08
C ALA A 12 1.44 -7.03 -21.54
N GLY A 13 0.69 -7.32 -20.49
CA GLY A 13 -0.22 -6.38 -19.83
C GLY A 13 0.52 -5.16 -19.26
N CYS A 14 1.60 -5.36 -18.52
CA CYS A 14 2.44 -4.27 -18.02
C CYS A 14 3.01 -3.41 -19.16
N TYR A 15 3.44 -4.04 -20.26
CA TYR A 15 3.93 -3.32 -21.43
C TYR A 15 2.83 -2.49 -22.10
N LEU A 16 1.65 -3.05 -22.30
CA LEU A 16 0.50 -2.35 -22.89
C LEU A 16 0.05 -1.16 -22.03
N VAL A 17 0.02 -1.31 -20.70
CA VAL A 17 -0.31 -0.19 -19.79
C VAL A 17 0.74 0.92 -19.89
N LYS A 18 2.02 0.58 -19.95
CA LYS A 18 3.10 1.56 -20.13
C LYS A 18 2.99 2.27 -21.48
N LEU A 19 2.72 1.52 -22.54
CA LEU A 19 2.50 2.06 -23.88
C LEU A 19 1.28 2.99 -23.89
N ALA A 20 0.16 2.58 -23.31
CA ALA A 20 -1.02 3.42 -23.18
C ALA A 20 -0.72 4.76 -22.49
N GLY A 21 0.11 4.75 -21.43
CA GLY A 21 0.60 5.96 -20.77
C GLY A 21 1.41 6.89 -21.69
N LEU A 22 2.20 6.34 -22.61
CA LEU A 22 2.97 7.11 -23.61
C LEU A 22 2.09 7.68 -24.72
N LEU A 23 0.97 7.02 -25.05
CA LEU A 23 0.02 7.51 -26.05
C LEU A 23 -0.95 8.56 -25.49
N VAL A 24 -0.95 8.84 -24.18
CA VAL A 24 -1.83 9.86 -23.59
C VAL A 24 -1.49 11.23 -24.17
N PRO A 25 -2.44 11.93 -24.81
CA PRO A 25 -2.19 13.25 -25.39
C PRO A 25 -1.85 14.29 -24.32
N ALA A 26 -0.88 15.17 -24.63
CA ALA A 26 -0.39 16.20 -23.70
C ALA A 26 -1.51 17.08 -23.11
N GLY A 27 -2.51 17.44 -23.92
CA GLY A 27 -3.65 18.25 -23.46
C GLY A 27 -4.57 17.57 -22.43
N ALA A 28 -4.54 16.24 -22.30
CA ALA A 28 -5.24 15.53 -21.22
C ALA A 28 -4.44 15.57 -19.90
N LEU A 29 -3.10 15.59 -20.00
CA LEU A 29 -2.17 15.61 -18.87
C LEU A 29 -1.98 17.01 -18.28
N GLU A 30 -2.22 18.06 -19.07
CA GLU A 30 -2.17 19.47 -18.65
C GLU A 30 -3.33 19.89 -17.75
N ARG A 31 -4.36 19.04 -17.60
CA ARG A 31 -5.47 19.32 -16.70
C ARG A 31 -4.98 19.27 -15.23
N PRO A 32 -5.20 20.33 -14.43
CA PRO A 32 -4.68 20.40 -13.06
C PRO A 32 -5.22 19.29 -12.15
N LEU A 33 -6.43 18.79 -12.42
CA LEU A 33 -7.00 17.64 -11.70
C LEU A 33 -6.24 16.34 -12.00
N VAL A 34 -5.86 16.09 -13.26
CA VAL A 34 -5.17 14.87 -13.68
C VAL A 34 -3.77 14.82 -13.07
N GLN A 35 -3.04 15.93 -13.05
CA GLN A 35 -1.73 16.01 -12.39
C GLN A 35 -1.82 15.76 -10.88
N ARG A 36 -2.79 16.38 -10.19
CA ARG A 36 -2.98 16.18 -8.74
C ARG A 36 -3.30 14.73 -8.42
N LEU A 37 -4.20 14.11 -9.19
CA LEU A 37 -4.54 12.70 -9.01
C LEU A 37 -3.34 11.79 -9.31
N ALA A 38 -2.61 12.03 -10.39
CA ALA A 38 -1.42 11.25 -10.74
C ALA A 38 -0.34 11.31 -9.65
N ALA A 39 -0.15 12.46 -9.00
CA ALA A 39 0.80 12.61 -7.90
C ALA A 39 0.34 11.90 -6.61
N LEU A 40 -0.97 11.84 -6.36
CA LEU A 40 -1.55 11.21 -5.17
C LEU A 40 -1.77 9.70 -5.32
N LEU A 41 -1.87 9.21 -6.56
CA LEU A 41 -2.17 7.81 -6.88
C LEU A 41 -1.23 6.82 -6.18
N PRO A 42 0.12 6.98 -6.21
CA PRO A 42 1.03 6.03 -5.58
C PRO A 42 0.79 5.92 -4.08
N VAL A 43 0.64 7.06 -3.39
CA VAL A 43 0.41 7.09 -1.94
C VAL A 43 -0.96 6.52 -1.59
N ALA A 44 -1.99 6.86 -2.36
CA ALA A 44 -3.34 6.33 -2.15
C ALA A 44 -3.39 4.81 -2.34
N LEU A 45 -2.73 4.28 -3.37
CA LEU A 45 -2.65 2.84 -3.62
C LEU A 45 -1.84 2.12 -2.54
N LEU A 46 -0.71 2.68 -2.10
CA LEU A 46 0.07 2.12 -0.99
C LEU A 46 -0.72 2.14 0.33
N ALA A 47 -1.47 3.22 0.60
CA ALA A 47 -2.33 3.31 1.77
C ALA A 47 -3.46 2.28 1.73
N ALA A 48 -4.13 2.14 0.58
CA ALA A 48 -5.17 1.13 0.37
C ALA A 48 -4.62 -0.30 0.51
N LEU A 49 -3.44 -0.57 -0.07
CA LEU A 49 -2.75 -1.86 0.07
C LEU A 49 -2.42 -2.12 1.55
N THR A 50 -1.89 -1.14 2.24
CA THR A 50 -1.55 -1.28 3.67
C THR A 50 -2.80 -1.58 4.49
N ALA A 51 -3.90 -0.86 4.24
CA ALA A 51 -5.18 -1.13 4.89
C ALA A 51 -5.66 -2.56 4.59
N GLN A 52 -5.64 -3.00 3.33
CA GLN A 52 -6.05 -4.35 2.96
C GLN A 52 -5.16 -5.42 3.60
N GLN A 53 -3.84 -5.24 3.61
CA GLN A 53 -2.89 -6.19 4.20
C GLN A 53 -2.92 -6.20 5.75
N THR A 54 -3.48 -5.14 6.35
CA THR A 54 -3.63 -5.01 7.81
C THR A 54 -4.96 -5.61 8.29
N PHE A 55 -6.05 -5.42 7.54
CA PHE A 55 -7.41 -5.79 7.96
C PHE A 55 -8.00 -6.99 7.22
N SER A 56 -7.37 -7.51 6.16
CA SER A 56 -7.84 -8.67 5.40
C SER A 56 -6.81 -9.79 5.42
N THR A 57 -7.25 -10.98 5.85
CA THR A 57 -6.48 -12.21 5.66
C THR A 57 -7.37 -13.25 4.97
N GLY A 58 -7.12 -13.51 3.69
CA GLY A 58 -7.75 -14.62 2.96
C GLY A 58 -9.27 -14.53 2.71
N GLY A 59 -9.94 -13.46 3.15
CA GLY A 59 -11.39 -13.26 2.98
C GLY A 59 -12.11 -12.82 4.25
N ASP A 60 -11.52 -13.06 5.43
CA ASP A 60 -12.11 -12.66 6.71
C ASP A 60 -11.53 -11.33 7.21
N LEU A 61 -12.42 -10.50 7.76
CA LEU A 61 -12.08 -9.23 8.38
C LEU A 61 -11.65 -9.49 9.82
N VAL A 62 -10.36 -9.77 10.02
CA VAL A 62 -9.78 -10.01 11.35
C VAL A 62 -9.08 -8.73 11.80
N LEU A 63 -9.41 -8.25 13.00
CA LEU A 63 -8.57 -7.27 13.69
C LEU A 63 -7.30 -8.00 14.18
N ASP A 64 -6.33 -8.19 13.26
CA ASP A 64 -5.04 -8.80 13.56
C ASP A 64 -4.16 -7.82 14.37
N ALA A 65 -3.19 -8.34 15.11
CA ALA A 65 -2.18 -7.60 15.88
C ALA A 65 -1.49 -6.48 15.07
N ARG A 66 -1.49 -6.59 13.74
CA ARG A 66 -0.99 -5.58 12.79
C ARG A 66 -1.73 -4.24 12.91
N ALA A 67 -3.04 -4.25 13.17
CA ALA A 67 -3.84 -3.04 13.32
C ALA A 67 -3.41 -2.25 14.57
N ALA A 68 -3.13 -2.95 15.68
CA ALA A 68 -2.61 -2.33 16.90
C ALA A 68 -1.21 -1.73 16.69
N GLY A 69 -0.32 -2.43 15.99
CA GLY A 69 0.99 -1.90 15.60
C GLY A 69 0.91 -0.66 14.72
N LEU A 70 -0.01 -0.66 13.74
CA LEU A 70 -0.21 0.47 12.83
C LEU A 70 -0.78 1.69 13.56
N ALA A 71 -1.71 1.48 14.50
CA ALA A 71 -2.22 2.54 15.37
C ALA A 71 -1.10 3.14 16.24
N ALA A 72 -0.22 2.31 16.82
CA ALA A 72 0.93 2.80 17.59
C ALA A 72 1.90 3.62 16.74
N ALA A 73 2.19 3.18 15.50
CA ALA A 73 2.98 3.97 14.55
C ALA A 73 2.32 5.32 14.24
N ALA A 74 1.00 5.34 14.02
CA ALA A 74 0.27 6.58 13.75
C ALA A 74 0.38 7.56 14.93
N VAL A 75 0.23 7.08 16.17
CA VAL A 75 0.40 7.91 17.37
C VAL A 75 1.83 8.45 17.48
N ALA A 76 2.85 7.62 17.28
CA ALA A 76 4.24 8.05 17.32
C ALA A 76 4.57 9.09 16.23
N LEU A 77 3.97 8.96 15.05
CA LEU A 77 4.10 9.92 13.95
C LEU A 77 3.46 11.27 14.29
N VAL A 78 2.27 11.26 14.90
CA VAL A 78 1.57 12.49 15.34
C VAL A 78 2.39 13.22 16.41
N LEU A 79 3.07 12.48 17.29
CA LEU A 79 4.02 13.02 18.26
C LEU A 79 5.34 13.52 17.64
N ARG A 80 5.48 13.46 16.30
CA ARG A 80 6.68 13.84 15.54
C ARG A 80 7.94 13.08 15.96
N ALA A 81 7.80 11.83 16.38
CA ALA A 81 8.93 10.97 16.71
C ALA A 81 9.80 10.67 15.47
N PRO A 82 11.11 10.41 15.63
CA PRO A 82 11.96 10.03 14.51
C PRO A 82 11.50 8.69 13.92
N PHE A 83 11.74 8.49 12.61
CA PHE A 83 11.27 7.32 11.87
C PHE A 83 11.61 5.98 12.55
N LEU A 84 12.81 5.87 13.12
CA LEU A 84 13.26 4.67 13.83
C LEU A 84 12.37 4.34 15.05
N VAL A 85 11.94 5.36 15.78
CA VAL A 85 11.07 5.23 16.96
C VAL A 85 9.66 4.83 16.54
N VAL A 86 9.15 5.40 15.44
CA VAL A 86 7.84 5.05 14.88
C VAL A 86 7.80 3.57 14.49
N VAL A 87 8.82 3.10 13.75
CA VAL A 87 8.92 1.69 13.34
C VAL A 87 9.12 0.78 14.54
N GLY A 88 10.01 1.16 15.47
CA GLY A 88 10.27 0.39 16.68
C GLY A 88 9.02 0.20 17.55
N ALA A 89 8.24 1.27 17.75
CA ALA A 89 6.99 1.20 18.49
C ALA A 89 5.96 0.28 17.81
N ALA A 90 5.79 0.39 16.49
CA ALA A 90 4.89 -0.47 15.74
C ALA A 90 5.27 -1.96 15.85
N VAL A 91 6.56 -2.28 15.71
CA VAL A 91 7.05 -3.65 15.83
C VAL A 91 6.87 -4.17 17.25
N ALA A 92 7.22 -3.37 18.27
CA ALA A 92 7.08 -3.77 19.66
C ALA A 92 5.62 -4.04 20.05
N VAL A 93 4.69 -3.18 19.63
CA VAL A 93 3.26 -3.36 19.89
C VAL A 93 2.70 -4.58 19.15
N THR A 94 3.07 -4.77 17.88
CA THR A 94 2.64 -5.95 17.10
C THR A 94 3.17 -7.24 17.73
N ALA A 95 4.44 -7.27 18.12
CA ALA A 95 5.08 -8.42 18.74
C ALA A 95 4.47 -8.73 20.12
N GLY A 96 4.21 -7.69 20.92
CA GLY A 96 3.55 -7.82 22.22
C GLY A 96 2.13 -8.36 22.10
N ALA A 97 1.33 -7.83 21.18
CA ALA A 97 -0.03 -8.32 20.91
C ALA A 97 -0.01 -9.80 20.50
N ARG A 98 0.91 -10.18 19.61
CA ARG A 98 1.09 -11.58 19.21
C ARG A 98 1.54 -12.50 20.35
N ALA A 99 2.42 -12.02 21.23
CA ALA A 99 2.87 -12.77 22.40
C ALA A 99 1.75 -12.99 23.43
N LEU A 100 0.75 -12.10 23.46
CA LEU A 100 -0.44 -12.21 24.30
C LEU A 100 -1.52 -13.14 23.71
N GLY A 101 -1.29 -13.73 22.53
CA GLY A 101 -2.22 -14.64 21.86
C GLY A 101 -3.32 -13.94 21.04
N TRP A 102 -3.12 -12.65 20.74
CA TRP A 102 -3.92 -11.86 19.79
C TRP A 102 -3.30 -11.91 18.39
#